data_AF-A0A8A4ZMA0-F1
#
_entry.id   AF-A0A8A4ZMA0-F1
#
_cell.length_a   1.000
_cell.length_b   1.000
_cell.length_c   1.000
_cell.angle_alpha   90.00
_cell.angle_beta   90.00
_cell.angle_gamma   90.00
#
_symmetry.space_group_name_H-M   'P 1'
#
loop_
_entity.id
_entity.type
_entity.pdbx_description
1 polymer ?
#
loop_
_entity_poly.entity_id
_entity_poly.type
_entity_poly.pdbx_seq_one_letter_code
_entity_poly.pdbx_strand_id
1 'polypeptide(L)' 'MSSRSYSGKFNLRVGEQLHRQLAIQAAEEHLSLNQYLVRRLTNAS' A
#
# COMPACT_ATOMS: atom_id res chain seq x y z
N MET A 1 26.94 -10.65 8.88
CA MET A 1 25.69 -9.89 8.68
C MET A 1 24.82 -10.65 7.71
N SER A 2 23.84 -11.40 8.18
CA SER A 2 22.93 -12.14 7.30
C SER A 2 22.13 -11.15 6.45
N SER A 3 22.47 -11.04 5.17
CA SER A 3 21.69 -10.30 4.18
C SER A 3 20.35 -11.03 4.00
N ARG A 4 19.38 -10.75 4.87
CA ARG A 4 18.01 -11.25 4.66
C ARG A 4 17.50 -10.60 3.38
N SER A 5 17.25 -11.43 2.37
CA SER A 5 16.53 -11.03 1.17
C SER A 5 15.07 -10.85 1.55
N TYR A 6 14.64 -9.60 1.67
CA TYR A 6 13.22 -9.30 1.87
C TYR A 6 12.54 -9.39 0.51
N SER A 7 11.55 -10.28 0.39
CA SER A 7 10.81 -10.51 -0.85
C SER A 7 10.05 -9.28 -1.38
N GLY A 8 9.99 -8.18 -0.63
CA GLY A 8 9.26 -6.95 -0.99
C GLY A 8 7.74 -7.09 -1.03
N LYS A 9 7.20 -8.29 -0.77
CA LYS A 9 5.75 -8.56 -0.74
C LYS A 9 5.21 -8.27 0.66
N PHE A 10 4.18 -7.44 0.72
CA PHE A 10 3.51 -7.08 1.97
C PHE A 10 2.01 -7.35 1.84
N ASN A 11 1.56 -8.44 2.45
CA ASN A 11 0.15 -8.83 2.46
C ASN A 11 -0.54 -8.21 3.67
N LEU A 12 -1.27 -7.12 3.47
CA LEU A 12 -2.03 -6.43 4.51
C LEU A 12 -3.50 -6.88 4.46
N ARG A 13 -4.10 -7.14 5.62
CA ARG A 13 -5.55 -7.31 5.75
C ARG A 13 -6.19 -6.00 6.20
N VAL A 14 -7.20 -5.55 5.47
CA VAL A 14 -7.98 -4.35 5.77
C VAL A 14 -9.46 -4.67 5.66
N GLY A 15 -10.29 -3.95 6.42
CA GLY A 15 -11.75 -4.04 6.29
C GLY A 15 -12.23 -3.58 4.91
N GLU A 16 -13.36 -4.11 4.46
CA GLU A 16 -13.91 -3.85 3.12
C GLU A 16 -14.15 -2.35 2.86
N GLN A 17 -14.68 -1.63 3.86
CA GLN A 17 -14.94 -0.19 3.77
C GLN A 17 -13.66 0.60 3.52
N LEU A 18 -12.60 0.28 4.27
CA LEU A 18 -11.30 0.94 4.13
C LEU A 18 -10.65 0.59 2.78
N HIS A 19 -10.71 -0.68 2.36
CA HIS A 19 -10.22 -1.10 1.05
C HIS A 19 -10.92 -0.31 -0.08
N ARG A 20 -12.25 -0.16 0.01
CA ARG A 20 -13.03 0.61 -0.98
C ARG A 20 -12.59 2.07 -1.03
N GLN A 21 -12.45 2.72 0.13
CA GLN A 21 -11.99 4.10 0.20
C GLN A 21 -10.59 4.27 -0.41
N LEU A 22 -9.66 3.38 -0.06
CA LEU A 22 -8.29 3.41 -0.59
C LEU A 22 -8.25 3.16 -2.11
N ALA A 23 -9.10 2.26 -2.62
CA ALA A 23 -9.21 1.98 -4.05
C ALA A 23 -9.76 3.18 -4.83
N ILE A 24 -10.76 3.88 -4.28
CA ILE A 24 -11.29 5.10 -4.89
C ILE A 24 -10.21 6.19 -4.91
N GLN A 25 -9.54 6.44 -3.78
CA GLN A 25 -8.48 7.46 -3.70
C GLN A 25 -7.29 7.14 -4.62
N ALA A 26 -6.90 5.87 -4.72
CA ALA A 26 -5.87 5.45 -5.66
C ALA A 26 -6.28 5.71 -7.12
N ALA A 27 -7.54 5.43 -7.47
CA ALA A 27 -8.08 5.69 -8.80
C ALA A 27 -8.14 7.20 -9.13
N GLU A 28 -8.51 8.04 -8.16
CA GLU A 28 -8.50 9.51 -8.29
C GLU A 28 -7.09 10.05 -8.56
N GLU A 29 -6.07 9.46 -7.95
CA GLU A 29 -4.66 9.82 -8.18
C GLU A 29 -4.05 9.14 -9.42
N HIS A 30 -4.83 8.36 -10.17
CA HIS A 30 -4.34 7.54 -11.29
C HIS A 30 -3.19 6.58 -10.92
N LEU A 31 -3.20 6.08 -9.68
CA LEU A 31 -2.20 5.16 -9.15
C LEU A 31 -2.81 3.78 -8.91
N SER A 32 -1.98 2.74 -8.98
CA SER A 32 -2.39 1.44 -8.45
C SER A 32 -2.54 1.50 -6.93
N LEU A 33 -3.42 0.67 -6.38
CA LEU A 33 -3.62 0.59 -4.92
C LEU A 33 -2.30 0.36 -4.16
N ASN A 34 -1.42 -0.49 -4.68
CA ASN A 34 -0.11 -0.74 -4.07
C ASN A 34 0.79 0.51 -4.09
N GLN A 35 0.85 1.24 -5.21
CA GLN A 35 1.63 2.48 -5.29
C GLN A 35 1.08 3.56 -4.36
N TYR A 36 -0.25 3.70 -4.31
CA TYR A 36 -0.93 4.63 -3.43
C TYR A 36 -0.61 4.34 -1.96
N LEU A 37 -0.67 3.06 -1.56
CA LEU A 37 -0.33 2.62 -0.20
C LEU A 37 1.14 2.85 0.13
N VAL A 38 2.07 2.54 -0.77
CA VAL A 38 3.50 2.82 -0.56
C VAL A 38 3.73 4.31 -0.35
N ARG A 39 3.12 5.17 -1.19
CA ARG A 39 3.22 6.64 -1.06
C ARG A 39 2.66 7.14 0.27
N ARG A 40 1.49 6.63 0.68
CA ARG A 40 0.87 6.94 1.98
C ARG A 40 1.77 6.52 3.15
N LEU A 41 2.36 5.33 3.09
CA LEU A 41 3.26 4.81 4.13
C LEU A 41 4.55 5.64 4.24
N THR A 42 5.13 6.07 3.11
CA THR A 42 6.30 6.96 3.09
C THR A 42 5.99 8.36 3.64
N ASN A 43 4.75 8.86 3.47
CA ASN A 43 4.36 10.16 4.02
C ASN A 43 3.98 10.10 5.51
N ALA A 44 3.70 8.92 6.06
CA ALA A 44 3.32 8.74 7.45
C ALA A 44 4.52 8.53 8.40
N SER A 45 5.73 8.42 7.86
CA SER A 45 6.99 8.24 8.60
C SER A 45 7.66 9.54 9.01
#